data_AF-A0A940TRC3-F1
#
_entry.id   AF-A0A940TRC3-F1
#
_cell.length_a   1.000
_cell.length_b   1.000
_cell.length_c   1.000
_cell.angle_alpha   90.00
_cell.angle_beta   90.00
_cell.angle_gamma   90.00
#
_symmetry.space_group_name_H-M   'P 1'
#
loop_
_entity.id
_entity.type
_entity.pdbx_description
1 polymer ?
#
loop_
_entity_poly.entity_id
_entity_poly.type
_entity_poly.pdbx_seq_one_letter_code
_entity_poly.pdbx_strand_id
1 'polypeptide(L)'
;FRNLRSVKEATGDLDRMAKTRTLCGEDFDILSGDDDKTFDMMTRDDVRASGVISVMSNIVPGPVGEMVKAIRNGNMERANRLKDILDPLFKVVTVTTVESYEGFEVPCKFRNPLAIKTMMKGLGLPSGPTRPPLGKMTPKGVGIVRNALKETYGKGKEVFWPLQEFYRINIEERLASDRYWK
;
A
#
# COMPACT_ATOMS: atom_id res chain seq x y z
N PHE A 1 11.07 -23.53 -17.15
CA PHE A 1 10.95 -22.60 -18.30
C PHE A 1 11.93 -21.45 -18.11
N ARG A 2 12.86 -21.20 -19.05
CA ARG A 2 13.92 -20.19 -18.87
C ARG A 2 13.37 -18.75 -18.74
N ASN A 3 12.19 -18.49 -19.28
CA ASN A 3 11.53 -17.17 -19.32
C ASN A 3 10.37 -17.02 -18.33
N LEU A 4 10.03 -18.05 -17.54
CA LEU A 4 8.98 -17.98 -16.51
C LEU A 4 9.62 -18.37 -15.18
N ARG A 5 10.08 -17.36 -14.44
CA ARG A 5 10.87 -17.52 -13.20
C ARG A 5 10.21 -16.92 -11.96
N SER A 6 9.07 -16.24 -12.12
CA SER A 6 8.45 -15.50 -11.03
C SER A 6 6.93 -15.48 -11.12
N VAL A 7 6.27 -15.29 -9.98
CA VAL A 7 4.84 -14.99 -9.87
C VAL A 7 4.61 -13.76 -9.01
N LYS A 8 3.64 -12.92 -9.40
CA LYS A 8 3.04 -11.93 -8.50
C LYS A 8 1.82 -12.55 -7.84
N GLU A 9 1.91 -12.91 -6.58
CA GLU A 9 0.80 -13.50 -5.83
C GLU A 9 0.00 -12.42 -5.09
N ALA A 10 -1.25 -12.22 -5.51
CA ALA A 10 -2.19 -11.23 -4.96
C ALA A 10 -3.52 -11.90 -4.55
N THR A 11 -3.45 -13.19 -4.19
CA THR A 11 -4.61 -14.02 -3.83
C THR A 11 -4.98 -13.87 -2.35
N GLY A 12 -4.07 -13.36 -1.52
CA GLY A 12 -4.21 -13.29 -0.08
C GLY A 12 -4.12 -14.65 0.66
N ASP A 13 -3.89 -15.74 -0.06
CA ASP A 13 -3.85 -17.11 0.49
C ASP A 13 -2.39 -17.57 0.63
N LEU A 14 -1.86 -17.53 1.85
CA LEU A 14 -0.48 -17.92 2.13
C LEU A 14 -0.25 -19.43 1.93
N ASP A 15 -1.26 -20.27 2.10
CA ASP A 15 -1.12 -21.73 1.93
C ASP A 15 -1.03 -22.10 0.45
N ARG A 16 -1.74 -21.36 -0.41
CA ARG A 16 -1.54 -21.42 -1.86
C ARG A 16 -0.12 -21.00 -2.26
N MET A 17 0.43 -19.96 -1.62
CA MET A 17 1.80 -19.51 -1.88
C MET A 17 2.82 -20.56 -1.42
N ALA A 18 2.59 -21.21 -0.26
CA ALA A 18 3.44 -22.29 0.23
C ALA A 18 3.41 -23.53 -0.69
N LYS A 19 2.23 -23.85 -1.24
CA LYS A 19 2.11 -24.86 -2.31
C LYS A 19 2.89 -24.47 -3.56
N THR A 20 2.87 -23.19 -3.95
CA THR A 20 3.66 -22.68 -5.07
C THR A 20 5.16 -22.87 -4.82
N ARG A 21 5.65 -22.51 -3.63
CA ARG A 21 7.05 -22.75 -3.23
C ARG A 21 7.42 -24.24 -3.29
N THR A 22 6.56 -25.10 -2.74
CA THR A 22 6.77 -26.56 -2.74
C THR A 22 6.84 -27.13 -4.16
N LEU A 23 5.96 -26.70 -5.07
CA LEU A 23 5.87 -27.25 -6.42
C LEU A 23 6.89 -26.64 -7.40
N CYS A 24 7.28 -25.39 -7.20
CA CYS A 24 8.16 -24.66 -8.12
C CYS A 24 9.63 -24.61 -7.68
N GLY A 25 9.94 -25.00 -6.44
CA GLY A 25 11.31 -25.02 -5.91
C GLY A 25 11.81 -23.66 -5.42
N GLU A 26 13.05 -23.60 -4.94
CA GLU A 26 13.64 -22.42 -4.30
C GLU A 26 14.02 -21.30 -5.27
N ASP A 27 14.40 -21.67 -6.50
CA ASP A 27 14.83 -20.72 -7.54
C ASP A 27 13.67 -19.94 -8.18
N PHE A 28 12.43 -20.25 -7.84
CA PHE A 28 11.25 -19.55 -8.34
C PHE A 28 10.91 -18.34 -7.46
N ASP A 29 10.84 -17.15 -8.04
CA ASP A 29 10.56 -15.92 -7.30
C ASP A 29 9.06 -15.78 -7.01
N ILE A 30 8.69 -15.61 -5.75
CA ILE A 30 7.33 -15.24 -5.33
C ILE A 30 7.37 -13.77 -4.90
N LEU A 31 6.61 -12.92 -5.58
CA LEU A 31 6.49 -11.50 -5.25
C LEU A 31 5.09 -11.24 -4.69
N SER A 32 5.02 -10.58 -3.54
CA SER A 32 3.74 -10.15 -2.98
C SER A 32 3.08 -9.11 -3.90
N GLY A 33 1.79 -9.29 -4.14
CA GLY A 33 0.93 -8.30 -4.77
C GLY A 33 0.03 -7.54 -3.80
N ASP A 34 0.12 -7.87 -2.51
CA ASP A 34 -0.69 -7.34 -1.42
C ASP A 34 0.23 -6.70 -0.37
N ASP A 35 0.22 -5.37 -0.29
CA ASP A 35 1.13 -4.61 0.58
C ASP A 35 1.01 -5.06 2.06
N ASP A 36 -0.19 -5.37 2.53
CA ASP A 36 -0.48 -5.79 3.91
C ASP A 36 0.07 -7.18 4.26
N LYS A 37 0.28 -8.04 3.26
CA LYS A 37 0.78 -9.42 3.44
C LYS A 37 2.25 -9.58 3.11
N THR A 38 2.88 -8.53 2.58
CA THR A 38 4.28 -8.57 2.14
C THR A 38 5.21 -9.07 3.25
N PHE A 39 5.04 -8.56 4.48
CA PHE A 39 5.86 -8.99 5.60
C PHE A 39 5.74 -10.49 5.87
N ASP A 40 4.53 -11.00 6.01
CA ASP A 40 4.26 -12.42 6.30
C ASP A 40 4.70 -13.34 5.16
N MET A 41 4.48 -12.91 3.91
CA MET A 41 4.92 -13.67 2.73
C MET A 41 6.44 -13.82 2.66
N MET A 42 7.18 -12.79 3.06
CA MET A 42 8.64 -12.82 3.05
C MET A 42 9.23 -13.57 4.25
N THR A 43 8.58 -13.52 5.41
CA THR A 43 9.11 -14.10 6.67
C THR A 43 8.67 -15.54 6.91
N ARG A 44 7.60 -16.02 6.27
CA ARG A 44 7.21 -17.44 6.32
C ARG A 44 8.22 -18.32 5.60
N ASP A 45 8.79 -19.29 6.31
CA ASP A 45 9.80 -20.23 5.79
C ASP A 45 9.29 -21.13 4.65
N ASP A 46 8.00 -21.42 4.63
CA ASP A 46 7.35 -22.24 3.60
C ASP A 46 6.91 -21.43 2.36
N VAL A 47 6.99 -20.10 2.40
CA VAL A 47 6.73 -19.22 1.26
C VAL A 47 8.03 -18.59 0.74
N ARG A 48 8.79 -17.93 1.62
CA ARG A 48 10.04 -17.22 1.32
C ARG A 48 9.89 -16.32 0.08
N ALA A 49 8.95 -15.37 0.14
CA ALA A 49 8.77 -14.42 -0.95
C ALA A 49 10.01 -13.52 -1.12
N SER A 50 10.32 -13.17 -2.37
CA SER A 50 11.49 -12.39 -2.75
C SER A 50 11.31 -10.88 -2.55
N GLY A 51 10.06 -10.42 -2.41
CA GLY A 51 9.73 -8.99 -2.28
C GLY A 51 8.28 -8.68 -2.59
N VAL A 52 8.02 -7.46 -3.08
CA VAL A 52 6.68 -6.92 -3.34
C VAL A 52 6.61 -6.11 -4.64
N ILE A 53 5.49 -6.25 -5.35
CA ILE A 53 5.03 -5.32 -6.39
C ILE A 53 3.90 -4.48 -5.78
N SER A 54 4.33 -3.37 -5.18
CA SER A 54 3.56 -2.56 -4.22
C SER A 54 2.68 -1.49 -4.87
N VAL A 55 1.53 -1.20 -4.26
CA VAL A 55 0.72 -0.01 -4.56
C VAL A 55 1.25 1.19 -3.77
N MET A 56 1.53 1.01 -2.48
CA MET A 56 1.94 2.09 -1.57
C MET A 56 3.33 2.66 -1.87
N SER A 57 4.18 1.94 -2.60
CA SER A 57 5.46 2.46 -3.10
C SER A 57 5.30 3.68 -4.03
N ASN A 58 4.10 3.99 -4.53
CA ASN A 58 3.83 5.23 -5.27
C ASN A 58 3.89 6.50 -4.38
N ILE A 59 3.78 6.35 -3.05
CA ILE A 59 3.87 7.46 -2.08
C ILE A 59 5.09 7.28 -1.17
N VAL A 60 5.35 6.06 -0.70
CA VAL A 60 6.42 5.73 0.26
C VAL A 60 7.40 4.69 -0.31
N PRO A 61 8.04 4.93 -1.48
CA PRO A 61 8.91 3.94 -2.12
C PRO A 61 10.13 3.58 -1.27
N GLY A 62 10.78 4.58 -0.66
CA GLY A 62 11.94 4.37 0.22
C GLY A 62 11.63 3.47 1.40
N PRO A 63 10.65 3.83 2.27
CA PRO A 63 10.25 3.02 3.41
C PRO A 63 9.84 1.57 3.06
N VAL A 64 9.08 1.36 1.98
CA VAL A 64 8.70 0.01 1.52
C VAL A 64 9.94 -0.77 1.09
N GLY A 65 10.84 -0.16 0.32
CA GLY A 65 12.10 -0.77 -0.08
C GLY A 65 13.01 -1.11 1.11
N GLU A 66 13.10 -0.23 2.10
CA GLU A 66 13.86 -0.47 3.33
C GLU A 66 13.26 -1.59 4.18
N MET A 67 11.93 -1.73 4.22
CA MET A 67 11.27 -2.86 4.90
C MET A 67 11.68 -4.19 4.25
N VAL A 68 11.59 -4.28 2.91
CA VAL A 68 11.99 -5.48 2.14
C VAL A 68 13.48 -5.80 2.36
N LYS A 69 14.36 -4.79 2.31
CA LYS A 69 15.80 -4.98 2.57
C LYS A 69 16.06 -5.44 4.00
N ALA A 70 15.39 -4.86 4.99
CA ALA A 70 15.53 -5.24 6.39
C ALA A 70 15.17 -6.71 6.62
N ILE A 71 14.06 -7.18 6.02
CA ILE A 71 13.68 -8.60 6.06
C ILE A 71 14.76 -9.48 5.43
N ARG A 72 15.21 -9.13 4.21
CA ARG A 72 16.24 -9.91 3.50
C ARG A 72 17.59 -9.99 4.24
N ASN A 73 17.92 -8.95 5.01
CA ASN A 73 19.16 -8.88 5.78
C ASN A 73 18.99 -9.44 7.20
N GLY A 74 17.83 -9.99 7.57
CA GLY A 74 17.54 -10.52 8.90
C GLY A 74 17.39 -9.44 9.99
N ASN A 75 17.30 -8.15 9.63
CA ASN A 75 17.06 -7.06 10.57
C ASN A 75 15.56 -6.95 10.89
N MET A 76 15.07 -7.91 11.67
CA MET A 76 13.64 -8.03 11.98
C MET A 76 13.12 -6.89 12.86
N GLU A 77 13.96 -6.29 13.72
CA GLU A 77 13.57 -5.12 14.50
C GLU A 77 13.20 -3.94 13.58
N ARG A 78 14.08 -3.63 12.61
CA ARG A 78 13.84 -2.57 11.64
C ARG A 78 12.66 -2.89 10.74
N ALA A 79 12.52 -4.14 10.29
CA ALA A 79 11.41 -4.58 9.46
C ALA A 79 10.06 -4.41 10.17
N ASN A 80 9.95 -4.87 11.42
CA ASN A 80 8.72 -4.73 12.22
C ASN A 80 8.38 -3.25 12.46
N ARG A 81 9.37 -2.42 12.84
CA ARG A 81 9.15 -0.99 13.03
C ARG A 81 8.58 -0.33 11.76
N LEU A 82 9.15 -0.65 10.59
CA LEU A 82 8.66 -0.10 9.32
C LEU A 82 7.27 -0.62 8.97
N LYS A 83 7.02 -1.93 9.14
CA LYS A 83 5.70 -2.53 8.97
C LYS A 83 4.65 -1.80 9.80
N ASP A 84 4.90 -1.57 11.09
CA ASP A 84 3.92 -0.96 11.99
C ASP A 84 3.60 0.50 11.65
N ILE A 85 4.61 1.25 11.19
CA ILE A 85 4.42 2.63 10.70
C ILE A 85 3.59 2.64 9.41
N LEU A 86 3.85 1.69 8.50
CA LEU A 86 3.25 1.61 7.16
C LEU A 86 1.88 0.90 7.13
N ASP A 87 1.56 0.09 8.12
CA ASP A 87 0.35 -0.71 8.24
C ASP A 87 -0.96 0.07 7.96
N PRO A 88 -1.14 1.32 8.43
CA PRO A 88 -2.34 2.10 8.11
C PRO A 88 -2.50 2.34 6.60
N LEU A 89 -1.40 2.54 5.87
CA LEU A 89 -1.43 2.72 4.40
C LEU A 89 -1.74 1.41 3.69
N PHE A 90 -1.15 0.30 4.13
CA PHE A 90 -1.36 -1.01 3.51
C PHE A 90 -2.83 -1.46 3.56
N LYS A 91 -3.55 -1.09 4.63
CA LYS A 91 -4.97 -1.42 4.82
C LYS A 91 -5.94 -0.62 3.96
N VAL A 92 -5.51 0.45 3.30
CA VAL A 92 -6.39 1.33 2.51
C VAL A 92 -6.17 1.25 1.00
N VAL A 93 -5.52 0.19 0.51
CA VAL A 93 -5.40 -0.09 -0.95
C VAL A 93 -6.78 -0.20 -1.61
N THR A 94 -7.75 -0.79 -0.92
CA THR A 94 -9.17 -0.79 -1.28
C THR A 94 -9.95 -0.21 -0.11
N VAL A 95 -10.91 0.68 -0.39
CA VAL A 95 -11.74 1.32 0.63
C VAL A 95 -13.20 0.97 0.38
N THR A 96 -13.93 0.62 1.43
CA THR A 96 -15.38 0.41 1.36
C THR A 96 -16.05 1.37 2.34
N THR A 97 -17.09 2.06 1.88
CA THR A 97 -17.95 2.91 2.70
C THR A 97 -19.41 2.52 2.50
N VAL A 98 -20.28 2.97 3.40
CA VAL A 98 -21.72 2.98 3.20
C VAL A 98 -22.17 4.42 3.07
N GLU A 99 -22.77 4.76 1.94
CA GLU A 99 -23.25 6.09 1.62
C GLU A 99 -24.77 6.13 1.70
N SER A 100 -25.32 7.28 2.09
CA SER A 100 -26.76 7.49 2.09
C SER A 100 -27.15 8.27 0.83
N TYR A 101 -28.12 7.76 0.09
CA TYR A 101 -28.66 8.40 -1.11
C TYR A 101 -30.18 8.23 -1.09
N GLU A 102 -30.93 9.34 -1.03
CA GLU A 102 -32.41 9.33 -1.03
C GLU A 102 -33.04 8.38 0.01
N GLY A 103 -32.41 8.25 1.18
CA GLY A 103 -32.88 7.36 2.26
C GLY A 103 -32.42 5.90 2.13
N PHE A 104 -31.72 5.54 1.05
CA PHE A 104 -31.11 4.23 0.87
C PHE A 104 -29.66 4.21 1.34
N GLU A 105 -29.25 3.10 1.94
CA GLU A 105 -27.84 2.82 2.25
C GLU A 105 -27.19 2.02 1.11
N VAL A 106 -26.15 2.59 0.51
CA VAL A 106 -25.46 2.01 -0.64
C VAL A 106 -24.01 1.69 -0.27
N PRO A 107 -23.58 0.43 -0.34
CA PRO A 107 -22.18 0.10 -0.15
C PRO A 107 -21.36 0.54 -1.36
N CYS A 108 -20.44 1.48 -1.15
CA CYS A 108 -19.51 1.95 -2.17
C CYS A 108 -18.14 1.29 -1.98
N LYS A 109 -17.68 0.54 -2.99
CA LYS A 109 -16.36 -0.10 -3.01
C LYS A 109 -15.41 0.64 -3.95
N PHE A 110 -14.43 1.34 -3.39
CA PHE A 110 -13.38 2.04 -4.13
C PHE A 110 -12.17 1.12 -4.31
N ARG A 111 -12.04 0.57 -5.52
CA ARG A 111 -10.93 -0.33 -5.89
C ARG A 111 -9.66 0.44 -6.25
N ASN A 112 -8.51 -0.22 -6.15
CA ASN A 112 -7.24 0.24 -6.71
C ASN A 112 -7.43 0.63 -8.21
N PRO A 113 -6.94 1.79 -8.70
CA PRO A 113 -6.04 2.75 -8.05
C PRO A 113 -6.70 3.97 -7.43
N LEU A 114 -7.99 3.91 -7.10
CA LEU A 114 -8.71 5.11 -6.68
C LEU A 114 -8.20 5.69 -5.35
N ALA A 115 -7.98 4.84 -4.33
CA ALA A 115 -7.47 5.27 -3.03
C ALA A 115 -6.06 5.89 -3.14
N ILE A 116 -5.12 5.20 -3.80
CA ILE A 116 -3.75 5.69 -3.98
C ILE A 116 -3.70 7.00 -4.79
N LYS A 117 -4.48 7.11 -5.88
CA LYS A 117 -4.52 8.35 -6.68
C LYS A 117 -5.13 9.52 -5.91
N THR A 118 -6.12 9.25 -5.05
CA THR A 118 -6.73 10.25 -4.17
C THR A 118 -5.72 10.76 -3.14
N MET A 119 -4.98 9.86 -2.50
CA MET A 119 -3.88 10.21 -1.60
C MET A 119 -2.81 11.02 -2.31
N MET A 120 -2.33 10.56 -3.46
CA MET A 120 -1.33 11.27 -4.27
C MET A 120 -1.80 12.70 -4.61
N LYS A 121 -3.06 12.88 -5.02
CA LYS A 121 -3.63 14.20 -5.30
C LYS A 121 -3.61 15.10 -4.05
N GLY A 122 -4.07 14.60 -2.90
CA GLY A 122 -4.09 15.36 -1.64
C GLY A 122 -2.69 15.76 -1.16
N LEU A 123 -1.72 14.87 -1.36
CA LEU A 123 -0.32 15.13 -1.09
C LEU A 123 0.38 16.00 -2.16
N GLY A 124 -0.28 16.32 -3.27
CA GLY A 124 0.27 17.17 -4.33
C GLY A 124 1.19 16.44 -5.32
N LEU A 125 1.13 15.12 -5.37
CA LEU A 125 1.82 14.31 -6.36
C LEU A 125 1.06 14.28 -7.70
N PRO A 126 1.77 14.15 -8.83
CA PRO A 126 1.14 13.95 -10.12
C PRO A 126 0.53 12.53 -10.22
N SER A 127 -0.79 12.42 -10.14
CA SER A 127 -1.50 11.13 -10.30
C SER A 127 -2.48 11.10 -11.48
N GLY A 128 -2.89 12.27 -11.96
CA GLY A 128 -3.97 12.43 -12.93
C GLY A 128 -5.31 11.85 -12.44
N PRO A 129 -6.39 12.04 -13.20
CA PRO A 129 -7.67 11.42 -12.87
C PRO A 129 -7.64 9.90 -13.11
N THR A 130 -8.64 9.22 -12.58
CA THR A 130 -9.06 7.89 -13.05
C THR A 130 -9.89 8.04 -14.34
N ARG A 131 -9.95 6.97 -15.13
CA ARG A 131 -10.86 6.88 -16.29
C ARG A 131 -12.07 6.02 -15.92
N PRO A 132 -13.25 6.25 -16.52
CA PRO A 132 -14.40 5.35 -16.38
C PRO A 132 -14.02 3.88 -16.63
N PRO A 133 -14.58 2.94 -15.86
CA PRO A 133 -15.73 3.08 -14.96
C PRO A 133 -15.38 3.63 -13.56
N LEU A 134 -14.12 3.95 -13.29
CA LEU A 134 -13.71 4.50 -11.99
C LEU A 134 -14.06 6.00 -11.89
N GLY A 135 -14.78 6.36 -10.83
CA GLY A 135 -15.12 7.74 -10.49
C GLY A 135 -14.17 8.35 -9.44
N LYS A 136 -14.64 9.38 -8.75
CA LYS A 136 -13.99 9.96 -7.56
C LYS A 136 -14.42 9.21 -6.29
N MET A 137 -13.60 9.28 -5.25
CA MET A 137 -14.04 8.86 -3.91
C MET A 137 -15.09 9.81 -3.35
N THR A 138 -15.99 9.29 -2.54
CA THR A 138 -16.91 10.09 -1.73
C THR A 138 -16.16 10.80 -0.61
N PRO A 139 -16.73 11.85 0.01
CA PRO A 139 -16.09 12.53 1.15
C PRO A 139 -15.72 11.58 2.29
N LYS A 140 -16.56 10.57 2.61
CA LYS A 140 -16.24 9.55 3.61
C LYS A 140 -15.02 8.73 3.21
N GLY A 141 -14.96 8.29 1.95
CA GLY A 141 -13.82 7.54 1.42
C GLY A 141 -12.51 8.35 1.42
N VAL A 142 -12.59 9.64 1.06
CA VAL A 142 -11.46 10.57 1.15
C VAL A 142 -10.98 10.71 2.60
N GLY A 143 -11.91 10.80 3.55
CA GLY A 143 -11.60 10.85 4.98
C GLY A 143 -10.80 9.63 5.46
N ILE A 144 -11.18 8.42 5.02
CA ILE A 144 -10.49 7.18 5.38
C ILE A 144 -9.02 7.22 4.93
N VAL A 145 -8.77 7.53 3.65
CA VAL A 145 -7.39 7.52 3.12
C VAL A 145 -6.54 8.65 3.70
N ARG A 146 -7.14 9.81 3.97
CA ARG A 146 -6.45 10.93 4.63
C ARG A 146 -6.11 10.59 6.08
N ASN A 147 -7.00 9.90 6.80
CA ASN A 147 -6.75 9.46 8.17
C ASN A 147 -5.64 8.42 8.23
N ALA A 148 -5.58 7.48 7.29
CA ALA A 148 -4.46 6.53 7.18
C ALA A 148 -3.12 7.25 7.02
N LEU A 149 -3.06 8.28 6.16
CA LEU A 149 -1.86 9.11 6.02
C LEU A 149 -1.51 9.87 7.31
N LYS A 150 -2.50 10.43 8.01
CA LYS A 150 -2.29 11.10 9.31
C LYS A 150 -1.77 10.13 10.37
N GLU A 151 -2.33 8.93 10.45
CA GLU A 151 -1.89 7.91 11.39
C GLU A 151 -0.45 7.48 11.10
N THR A 152 -0.12 7.20 9.84
CA THR A 152 1.25 6.87 9.43
C THR A 152 2.21 8.03 9.70
N TYR A 153 1.81 9.27 9.44
CA TYR A 153 2.62 10.46 9.76
C TYR A 153 2.87 10.60 11.26
N GLY A 154 1.85 10.35 12.09
CA GLY A 154 1.96 10.37 13.55
C GLY A 154 2.85 9.25 14.11
N LYS A 155 2.83 8.06 13.50
CA LYS A 155 3.67 6.92 13.88
C LYS A 155 5.14 7.11 13.49
N GLY A 156 5.41 7.79 12.38
CA GLY A 156 6.77 8.03 11.91
C GLY A 156 6.84 8.99 10.74
N LYS A 157 6.96 10.28 11.02
CA LYS A 157 7.07 11.33 9.98
C LYS A 157 8.23 11.11 9.01
N GLU A 158 9.26 10.37 9.42
CA GLU A 158 10.44 10.09 8.59
C GLU A 158 10.11 9.35 7.30
N VAL A 159 9.02 8.59 7.27
CA VAL A 159 8.63 7.82 6.08
C VAL A 159 8.22 8.72 4.91
N PHE A 160 7.86 9.97 5.19
CA PHE A 160 7.49 10.95 4.18
C PHE A 160 8.62 11.93 3.83
N TRP A 161 9.77 11.90 4.51
CA TRP A 161 10.86 12.84 4.21
C TRP A 161 11.36 12.76 2.77
N PRO A 162 11.61 11.57 2.17
CA PRO A 162 12.05 11.50 0.79
C PRO A 162 11.04 12.14 -0.18
N LEU A 163 9.75 12.00 0.13
CA LEU A 163 8.66 12.56 -0.64
C LEU A 163 8.60 14.09 -0.51
N GLN A 164 8.74 14.62 0.71
CA GLN A 164 8.78 16.06 0.99
C GLN A 164 9.92 16.74 0.26
N GLU A 165 11.12 16.17 0.33
CA GLU A 165 12.32 16.73 -0.28
C GLU A 165 12.19 16.75 -1.81
N PHE A 166 11.76 15.63 -2.40
CA PHE A 166 11.68 15.51 -3.86
C PHE A 166 10.62 16.46 -4.46
N TYR A 167 9.41 16.48 -3.90
CA TYR A 167 8.31 17.30 -4.43
C TYR A 167 8.26 18.72 -3.85
N ARG A 168 9.12 19.04 -2.89
CA ARG A 168 9.15 20.34 -2.17
C ARG A 168 7.79 20.70 -1.59
N ILE A 169 7.19 19.75 -0.89
CA ILE A 169 5.86 19.87 -0.27
C ILE A 169 5.95 19.78 1.25
N ASN A 170 5.03 20.45 1.94
CA ASN A 170 4.82 20.27 3.36
C ASN A 170 3.68 19.26 3.59
N ILE A 171 4.00 18.05 4.07
CA ILE A 171 3.01 16.98 4.26
C ILE A 171 2.09 17.31 5.43
N GLU A 172 2.62 17.87 6.52
CA GLU A 172 1.81 18.28 7.68
C GLU A 172 0.72 19.27 7.28
N GLU A 173 1.09 20.32 6.54
CA GLU A 173 0.14 21.32 6.03
C GLU A 173 -0.90 20.68 5.10
N ARG A 174 -0.45 19.77 4.21
CA ARG A 174 -1.35 19.07 3.28
C ARG A 174 -2.32 18.15 3.99
N LEU A 175 -1.89 17.45 5.03
CA LEU A 175 -2.74 16.59 5.84
C LEU A 175 -3.69 17.41 6.73
N ALA A 176 -3.30 18.60 7.18
CA ALA A 176 -4.11 19.48 8.03
C ALA A 176 -5.19 20.25 7.24
N SER A 177 -4.89 20.73 6.03
CA SER A 177 -5.78 21.62 5.29
C SER A 177 -6.75 20.89 4.36
N ASP A 178 -8.05 21.12 4.55
CA ASP A 178 -9.11 20.53 3.71
C ASP A 178 -9.05 20.99 2.25
N ARG A 179 -8.36 22.09 1.95
CA ARG A 179 -8.25 22.62 0.58
C ARG A 179 -7.65 21.63 -0.41
N TYR A 180 -6.82 20.69 0.06
CA TYR A 180 -6.15 19.70 -0.76
C TYR A 180 -6.97 18.42 -0.98
N TRP A 181 -8.05 18.23 -0.22
CA TRP A 181 -8.83 16.99 -0.17
C TRP A 181 -10.25 17.14 -0.73
N LYS A 182 -10.45 18.19 -1.55
CA LYS A 182 -11.69 18.43 -2.31
C LYS A 182 -11.64 17.80 -3.70
#